data_AF-H6WQD2-F1
#
_entry.id   AF-H6WQD2-F1
#
_cell.length_a   1.000
_cell.length_b   1.000
_cell.length_c   1.000
_cell.angle_alpha   90.00
_cell.angle_beta   90.00
_cell.angle_gamma   90.00
#
_symmetry.space_group_name_H-M   'P 1'
#
loop_
_entity.id
_entity.type
_entity.pdbx_description
1 polymer ?
#
loop_
_entity_poly.entity_id
_entity_poly.type
_entity_poly.pdbx_seq_one_letter_code
_entity_poly.pdbx_strand_id
1 'polypeptide(L)' 'KTTCPTTADFELAHSQTLPSFTPPGSYTITMKLLGENDKELSCISFGFSIGFLAPIALS' A
#
# COMPACT_ATOMS: atom_id res chain seq x y z
N LYS A 1 6.42 12.65 5.83
CA LYS A 1 6.07 12.43 7.26
C LYS A 1 4.88 13.32 7.56
N THR A 2 3.76 12.76 7.98
CA THR A 2 2.58 13.51 8.45
C THR A 2 2.65 13.57 9.98
N THR A 3 2.41 14.74 10.55
CA THR A 3 2.54 14.96 12.01
C THR A 3 1.21 14.68 12.69
N CYS A 4 1.23 13.87 13.75
CA CYS A 4 0.05 13.54 14.53
C CYS A 4 0.05 14.32 15.87
N PRO A 5 -1.12 14.76 16.38
CA PRO A 5 -2.43 14.71 15.73
C PRO A 5 -2.53 15.75 14.61
N THR A 6 -3.25 15.41 13.54
CA THR A 6 -3.55 16.33 12.44
C THR A 6 -5.00 16.80 12.57
N THR A 7 -5.22 18.10 12.46
CA THR A 7 -6.54 18.76 12.64
C THR A 7 -7.08 19.43 11.37
N ALA A 8 -6.32 19.41 10.28
CA ALA A 8 -6.65 20.00 8.99
C ALA A 8 -6.44 19.00 7.85
N ASP A 9 -6.71 19.40 6.61
CA ASP A 9 -6.46 18.57 5.44
C ASP A 9 -4.98 18.17 5.35
N PHE A 10 -4.75 16.90 4.99
CA PHE A 10 -3.41 16.32 4.93
C PHE A 10 -3.26 15.35 3.77
N GLU A 11 -2.02 15.18 3.34
CA GLU A 11 -1.63 14.19 2.34
C GLU A 11 -0.73 13.13 2.99
N LEU A 12 -0.89 11.87 2.58
CA LEU A 12 -0.07 10.74 2.99
C LEU A 12 0.61 10.12 1.77
N ALA A 13 1.94 10.13 1.78
CA ALA A 13 2.75 9.43 0.80
C ALA A 13 3.55 8.32 1.49
N HIS A 14 3.42 7.09 0.98
CA HIS A 14 4.14 5.92 1.51
C HIS A 14 4.53 4.97 0.37
N SER A 15 5.79 4.56 0.35
CA SER A 15 6.34 3.55 -0.57
C SER A 15 6.50 2.23 0.17
N GLN A 16 5.85 1.18 -0.32
CA GLN A 16 6.05 -0.19 0.16
C GLN A 16 6.79 -0.98 -0.91
N THR A 17 7.86 -1.66 -0.50
CA THR A 17 8.58 -2.60 -1.37
C THR A 17 7.96 -3.97 -1.18
N LEU A 18 7.62 -4.63 -2.29
CA LEU A 18 7.17 -6.01 -2.25
C LEU A 18 8.32 -6.94 -1.81
N PRO A 19 8.03 -8.04 -1.09
CA PRO A 19 9.06 -9.01 -0.74
C PRO A 19 9.74 -9.57 -2.00
N SER A 20 11.04 -9.88 -1.87
CA SER A 20 11.92 -10.27 -2.99
C SER A 20 11.50 -11.56 -3.68
N PHE A 21 10.75 -12.44 -3.00
CA PHE A 21 10.08 -13.57 -3.62
C PHE A 21 8.57 -13.43 -3.47
N THR A 22 7.91 -13.06 -4.56
CA THR A 22 6.44 -13.09 -4.67
C THR A 22 6.06 -13.95 -5.86
N PRO A 23 5.22 -14.99 -5.68
CA PRO A 23 4.82 -15.86 -6.78
C PRO A 23 4.18 -15.09 -7.94
N PRO A 24 4.24 -15.61 -9.16
CA PRO A 24 3.48 -15.07 -10.28
C PRO A 24 1.98 -15.26 -10.04
N GLY A 25 1.19 -14.26 -10.40
CA GLY A 25 -0.24 -14.26 -10.19
C GLY A 25 -0.85 -12.86 -10.21
N SER A 26 -2.16 -12.79 -10.07
CA SER A 26 -2.90 -11.54 -9.90
C SER A 26 -3.16 -11.30 -8.42
N TYR A 27 -2.87 -10.08 -7.98
CA TYR A 27 -2.94 -9.65 -6.60
C TYR A 27 -3.78 -8.38 -6.50
N THR A 28 -4.46 -8.21 -5.38
CA THR A 28 -5.17 -6.98 -5.05
C THR A 28 -4.63 -6.49 -3.72
N ILE A 29 -4.01 -5.31 -3.71
CA ILE A 29 -3.68 -4.62 -2.46
C ILE A 29 -4.89 -3.80 -2.06
N THR A 30 -5.26 -3.90 -0.78
CA THR A 30 -6.27 -3.05 -0.16
C THR A 30 -5.64 -2.37 1.04
N MET A 31 -5.63 -1.03 1.02
CA MET A 31 -5.09 -0.18 2.05
C MET A 31 -6.23 0.58 2.72
N LYS A 32 -6.38 0.40 4.03
CA LYS A 32 -7.36 1.13 4.84
C LYS A 32 -6.62 2.07 5.78
N LEU A 33 -7.00 3.34 5.76
CA LEU A 33 -6.54 4.33 6.72
C LEU A 33 -7.60 4.50 7.80
N LEU A 34 -7.26 4.16 9.02
CA LEU A 34 -8.14 4.28 10.18
C LEU A 34 -7.72 5.47 11.03
N GLY A 35 -8.71 6.25 11.46
CA GLY A 35 -8.56 7.35 12.41
C GLY A 35 -8.97 6.95 13.82
N GLU A 36 -9.42 7.93 14.60
CA GLU A 36 -9.93 7.69 15.95
C GLU A 36 -11.16 6.75 15.93
N ASN A 37 -11.25 5.87 16.93
CA ASN A 37 -12.33 4.88 17.08
C ASN A 37 -12.52 3.97 15.85
N ASP A 38 -11.42 3.60 15.19
CA ASP A 38 -11.40 2.75 13.97
C ASP A 38 -12.23 3.32 12.81
N LYS A 39 -12.52 4.63 12.82
CA LYS A 39 -13.24 5.27 11.73
C LYS A 39 -12.40 5.24 10.46
N GLU A 40 -12.93 4.63 9.41
CA GLU A 40 -12.29 4.63 8.09
C GLU A 40 -12.23 6.05 7.53
N LEU A 41 -11.02 6.56 7.33
CA LEU A 41 -10.75 7.87 6.72
C LEU A 41 -10.55 7.75 5.21
N SER A 42 -9.95 6.64 4.76
CA SER A 42 -9.73 6.35 3.35
C SER A 42 -9.59 4.84 3.13
N CYS A 43 -10.01 4.37 1.96
CA CYS A 43 -9.85 2.99 1.52
C CYS A 43 -9.45 2.99 0.05
N ILE A 44 -8.27 2.41 -0.24
CA ILE A 44 -7.70 2.35 -1.58
C ILE A 44 -7.54 0.88 -1.94
N SER A 45 -8.01 0.48 -3.11
CA SER A 45 -7.82 -0.87 -3.63
C SER A 45 -7.29 -0.79 -5.06
N PHE A 46 -6.25 -1.55 -5.35
CA PHE A 46 -5.71 -1.65 -6.70
C PHE A 46 -5.22 -3.07 -6.99
N GLY A 47 -5.51 -3.53 -8.20
CA GLY A 47 -5.06 -4.81 -8.73
C GLY A 47 -3.76 -4.66 -9.49
N PHE A 48 -2.88 -5.66 -9.36
CA PHE A 48 -1.64 -5.77 -10.13
C PHE A 48 -1.33 -7.24 -10.39
N SER A 49 -0.58 -7.52 -11.45
CA SER A 49 -0.14 -8.88 -11.79
C SER A 49 1.37 -8.98 -11.73
N ILE A 50 1.86 -10.04 -11.09
CA ILE A 50 3.28 -10.40 -11.05
C ILE A 50 3.50 -11.52 -12.08
N GLY A 51 4.43 -11.30 -13.01
CA GLY A 51 4.81 -12.31 -14.00
C GLY A 51 6.00 -13.17 -13.55
N PHE A 52 6.24 -14.28 -14.25
CA PHE A 52 7.35 -15.23 -14.02
C PHE A 52 8.76 -14.64 -14.21
N LEU A 53 8.87 -13.42 -14.73
CA LEU A 53 10.12 -12.72 -15.03
C LEU A 53 10.13 -11.32 -14.42
N ALA A 54 9.64 -11.14 -13.20
CA ALA A 54 9.77 -9.84 -12.52
C ALA A 54 11.28 -9.61 -12.22
N PRO A 55 11.93 -8.58 -12.81
CA PRO A 55 13.38 -8.35 -12.65
C PRO A 55 13.81 -7.99 -11.22
N ILE A 56 12.89 -7.94 -10.26
CA ILE A 56 13.17 -7.75 -8.83
C ILE A 56 13.67 -9.02 -8.12
N ALA A 57 13.70 -10.17 -8.80
CA ALA A 57 14.22 -11.42 -8.24
C ALA A 57 15.70 -11.70 -8.60
N LEU A 58 16.36 -10.82 -9.36
CA LEU A 58 17.71 -11.05 -9.92
C LEU A 58 18.67 -9.85 -9.74
N SER A 59 18.39 -8.93 -8.80
CA SER A 59 19.34 -7.86 -8.40
C SER A 59 19.99 -8.16 -7.05
#